data_AF-G0A5Q2-F1
#
_entry.id   AF-G0A5Q2-F1
#
_cell.length_a   1.000
_cell.length_b   1.000
_cell.length_c   1.000
_cell.angle_alpha   90.00
_cell.angle_beta   90.00
_cell.angle_gamma   90.00
#
_symmetry.space_group_name_H-M   'P 1'
#
loop_
_entity.id
_entity.type
_entity.pdbx_description
1 polymer ?
#
loop_
_entity_poly.entity_id
_entity_poly.type
_entity_poly.pdbx_seq_one_letter_code
_entity_poly.pdbx_strand_id
1 'polypeptide(L)'
;MTPKNRLTSAEIEHLSSLRYINAIDKHMRIVSSVKVPDQAQQQDSAVLLLLDIFIDDKQIDSMSFNLHNYAYDEILDLAQNIRDNDYILRAVDTALSGDIE
;
A
#
# COMPACT_ATOMS: atom_id res chain seq x y z
N MET A 1 -3.98 -1.80 28.24
CA MET A 1 -3.80 -2.39 26.90
C MET A 1 -2.83 -1.51 26.14
N THR A 2 -1.61 -1.98 25.92
CA THR A 2 -0.57 -1.23 25.18
C THR A 2 -0.90 -1.35 23.68
N PRO A 3 -0.91 -0.26 22.89
CA PRO A 3 -1.11 -0.39 21.44
C PRO A 3 0.03 -1.23 20.89
N LYS A 4 -0.29 -2.41 20.35
CA LYS A 4 0.69 -3.39 19.86
C LYS A 4 1.38 -2.96 18.56
N ASN A 5 1.00 -1.83 17.96
CA ASN A 5 1.32 -1.49 16.58
C ASN A 5 2.00 -0.11 16.44
N ARG A 6 2.85 0.28 17.39
CA ARG A 6 3.66 1.49 17.22
C ARG A 6 4.96 1.16 16.49
N LEU A 7 5.05 1.59 15.25
CA LEU A 7 6.28 1.54 14.45
C LEU A 7 7.35 2.44 15.08
N THR A 8 8.59 1.96 15.10
CA THR A 8 9.78 2.73 15.46
C THR A 8 10.16 3.69 14.34
N SER A 9 10.95 4.72 14.64
CA SER A 9 11.43 5.66 13.62
C SER A 9 12.24 4.98 12.50
N ALA A 10 13.03 3.96 12.84
CA ALA A 10 13.80 3.19 11.86
C ALA A 10 12.88 2.36 10.94
N GLU A 11 11.83 1.74 11.48
CA GLU A 11 10.83 1.04 10.67
C GLU A 11 10.05 2.00 9.78
N ILE A 12 9.70 3.19 10.27
CA ILE A 12 9.03 4.24 9.49
C ILE A 12 9.90 4.70 8.33
N GLU A 13 11.18 4.99 8.58
CA GLU A 13 12.14 5.40 7.56
C GLU A 13 12.32 4.29 6.51
N HIS A 14 12.48 3.05 6.97
CA HIS A 14 12.59 1.91 6.07
C HIS A 14 11.34 1.76 5.21
N LEU A 15 10.14 1.68 5.80
CA LEU A 15 8.89 1.57 5.07
C LEU A 15 8.71 2.69 4.04
N SER A 16 9.04 3.94 4.42
CA SER A 16 8.92 5.10 3.53
C SER A 16 9.88 5.07 2.34
N SER A 17 10.95 4.28 2.42
CA SER A 17 11.92 4.09 1.33
C SER A 17 11.52 2.98 0.35
N LEU A 18 10.58 2.12 0.72
CA LEU A 18 10.25 0.94 -0.07
C LEU A 18 9.41 1.28 -1.29
N ARG A 19 9.80 0.68 -2.41
CA ARG A 19 8.98 0.55 -3.61
C ARG A 19 9.08 -0.85 -4.17
N TYR A 20 7.95 -1.51 -4.34
CA TYR A 20 7.89 -2.83 -4.97
C TYR A 20 7.13 -2.75 -6.28
N ILE A 21 7.62 -3.47 -7.28
CA ILE A 21 6.96 -3.62 -8.58
C ILE A 21 6.31 -5.00 -8.59
N ASN A 22 5.00 -5.03 -8.54
CA ASN A 22 4.18 -6.23 -8.57
C ASN A 22 3.67 -6.46 -10.00
N ALA A 23 4.26 -7.40 -10.73
CA ALA A 23 3.75 -7.81 -12.04
C ALA A 23 2.50 -8.68 -11.87
N ILE A 24 1.34 -8.15 -12.27
CA ILE A 24 0.05 -8.83 -12.15
C ILE A 24 -0.13 -9.77 -13.33
N ASP A 25 0.07 -9.25 -14.54
CA ASP A 25 0.13 -10.01 -15.77
C ASP A 25 1.17 -9.43 -16.75
N LYS A 26 1.08 -9.78 -18.05
CA LYS A 26 2.02 -9.32 -19.07
C LYS A 26 1.96 -7.81 -19.33
N HIS A 27 0.79 -7.21 -19.17
CA HIS A 27 0.49 -5.82 -19.51
C HIS A 27 0.32 -4.95 -18.26
N MET A 28 -0.11 -5.54 -17.15
CA MET A 28 -0.43 -4.86 -15.92
C MET A 28 0.64 -5.04 -14.84
N ARG A 29 1.06 -3.92 -14.25
CA ARG A 29 1.88 -3.90 -13.02
C ARG A 29 1.32 -2.90 -12.02
N ILE A 30 1.51 -3.22 -10.75
CA ILE A 30 1.20 -2.33 -9.63
C ILE A 30 2.52 -1.95 -8.95
N VAL A 31 2.80 -0.67 -8.83
CA VAL A 31 3.91 -0.18 -8.02
C VAL A 31 3.36 0.17 -6.65
N SER A 32 3.77 -0.56 -5.63
CA SER A 32 3.39 -0.30 -4.25
C SER A 32 4.48 0.51 -3.55
N SER A 33 4.05 1.44 -2.69
CA SER A 33 4.92 2.20 -1.80
C SER A 33 4.21 2.49 -0.49
N VAL A 34 4.97 2.69 0.58
CA VAL A 34 4.40 3.01 1.89
C VAL A 34 4.73 4.46 2.24
N LYS A 35 3.73 5.18 2.78
CA LYS A 35 3.89 6.54 3.26
C LYS A 35 3.43 6.63 4.71
N VAL A 36 4.30 7.14 5.56
CA VAL A 36 3.96 7.48 6.96
C VAL A 36 4.03 9.01 7.10
N PRO A 37 2.91 9.71 7.32
CA PRO A 37 2.90 11.16 7.46
C PRO A 37 3.67 11.63 8.71
N ASP A 38 4.48 12.67 8.57
CA ASP A 38 5.26 13.28 9.68
C ASP A 38 4.39 13.78 10.86
N GLN A 39 3.10 14.02 10.65
CA GLN A 39 2.18 14.50 11.69
C GLN A 39 1.64 13.41 12.64
N ALA A 40 2.21 12.21 12.62
CA ALA A 40 1.84 11.09 13.49
C ALA A 40 2.12 11.30 15.00
N GLN A 41 2.42 12.53 15.45
CA GLN A 41 2.47 12.89 16.88
C GLN A 41 1.09 12.96 17.55
N GLN A 42 -0.02 13.00 16.78
CA GLN A 42 -1.37 12.93 17.33
C GLN A 42 -1.97 11.53 17.12
N GLN A 43 -1.66 10.64 18.06
CA GLN A 43 -2.28 9.35 18.39
C GLN A 43 -2.53 8.27 17.32
N ASP A 44 -2.65 8.57 16.03
CA ASP A 44 -2.87 7.57 14.98
C ASP A 44 -1.89 7.79 13.83
N SER A 45 -0.79 7.04 13.82
CA SER A 45 0.08 6.95 12.64
C SER A 45 -0.73 6.34 11.50
N ALA A 46 -1.25 7.18 10.60
CA ALA A 46 -1.91 6.71 9.39
C ALA A 46 -0.83 6.20 8.42
N VAL A 47 -0.44 4.93 8.56
CA VAL A 47 0.41 4.28 7.57
C VAL A 47 -0.43 4.07 6.32
N LEU A 48 0.02 4.59 5.18
CA LEU A 48 -0.69 4.47 3.91
C LEU A 48 0.10 3.58 2.96
N LEU A 49 -0.56 2.56 2.42
CA LEU A 49 -0.07 1.83 1.26
C LEU A 49 -0.61 2.50 0.00
N LEU A 50 0.28 3.01 -0.83
CA LEU A 50 -0.04 3.65 -2.10
C LEU A 50 0.24 2.66 -3.22
N LEU A 51 -0.74 2.49 -4.11
CA LEU A 51 -0.63 1.64 -5.30
C LEU A 51 -0.80 2.50 -6.54
N ASP A 52 0.25 2.57 -7.36
CA ASP A 52 0.20 3.15 -8.69
C ASP A 52 -0.02 2.03 -9.71
N ILE A 53 -1.10 2.10 -10.48
CA ILE A 53 -1.53 1.04 -11.40
C ILE A 53 -1.11 1.41 -12.81
N PHE A 54 -0.40 0.52 -13.48
CA PHE A 54 0.10 0.71 -14.84
C PHE A 54 -0.42 -0.38 -15.78
N ILE A 55 -0.82 0.04 -16.98
CA ILE A 55 -1.07 -0.85 -18.13
C ILE A 55 -0.21 -0.37 -19.30
N ASP A 56 0.59 -1.28 -19.88
CA ASP A 56 1.50 -0.98 -21.00
C ASP A 56 2.36 0.28 -20.75
N ASP A 57 3.00 0.32 -19.57
CA ASP A 57 3.85 1.42 -19.07
C ASP A 57 3.16 2.78 -18.85
N LYS A 58 1.84 2.87 -19.07
CA LYS A 58 1.06 4.07 -18.74
C LYS A 58 0.42 3.92 -17.37
N GLN A 59 0.64 4.90 -16.49
CA GLN A 59 -0.13 4.97 -15.26
C GLN A 59 -1.57 5.29 -15.62
N ILE A 60 -2.49 4.43 -15.20
CA ILE A 60 -3.92 4.58 -15.48
C ILE A 60 -4.69 5.03 -14.25
N ASP A 61 -4.22 4.69 -13.05
CA ASP A 61 -4.87 5.04 -11.79
C ASP A 61 -3.89 4.98 -10.61
N SER A 62 -4.33 5.47 -9.46
CA SER A 62 -3.63 5.38 -8.17
C SER A 62 -4.63 5.26 -7.03
N MET A 63 -4.34 4.38 -6.06
CA MET A 63 -5.18 4.21 -4.86
C MET A 63 -4.37 4.11 -3.58
N SER A 64 -5.02 4.35 -2.45
CA SER A 64 -4.39 4.29 -1.13
C SER A 64 -5.20 3.47 -0.14
N PHE A 65 -4.52 2.62 0.64
CA PHE A 65 -5.10 1.85 1.74
C PHE A 65 -4.54 2.31 3.08
N ASN A 66 -5.40 2.43 4.08
CA ASN A 66 -4.98 2.75 5.44
C ASN A 66 -4.58 1.46 6.18
N LEU A 67 -3.33 1.41 6.63
CA LEU A 67 -2.70 0.31 7.34
C LEU A 67 -2.46 0.60 8.83
N HIS A 68 -3.22 1.53 9.43
CA HIS A 68 -3.04 1.96 10.81
C HIS A 68 -2.99 0.81 11.85
N ASN A 69 -3.68 -0.30 11.60
CA ASN A 69 -3.71 -1.47 12.49
C ASN A 69 -2.81 -2.64 12.06
N TYR A 70 -1.91 -2.43 11.09
CA TYR A 70 -1.00 -3.46 10.62
C TYR A 70 0.34 -3.36 11.35
N ALA A 71 0.95 -4.50 11.65
CA ALA A 71 2.32 -4.56 12.14
C ALA A 71 3.32 -4.34 10.99
N TYR A 72 4.56 -4.00 11.34
CA TYR A 72 5.63 -3.76 10.38
C TYR A 72 5.79 -4.90 9.35
N ASP A 73 5.88 -6.15 9.81
CA ASP A 73 6.04 -7.31 8.93
C ASP A 73 4.81 -7.54 8.04
N GLU A 74 3.60 -7.25 8.54
CA GLU A 74 2.36 -7.36 7.76
C GLU A 74 2.30 -6.28 6.67
N ILE A 75 2.77 -5.06 6.96
CA ILE A 75 2.87 -3.98 5.96
C ILE A 75 3.86 -4.37 4.86
N LEU A 76 5.02 -4.93 5.23
CA LEU A 76 6.02 -5.40 4.28
C LEU A 76 5.48 -6.49 3.37
N ASP A 77 4.92 -7.54 3.96
CA ASP A 77 4.36 -8.67 3.22
C ASP A 77 3.26 -8.21 2.27
N LEU A 78 2.36 -7.35 2.75
CA LEU A 78 1.28 -6.80 1.93
C LEU A 78 1.81 -5.96 0.76
N ALA A 79 2.78 -5.08 1.00
CA ALA A 79 3.33 -4.23 -0.05
C ALA A 79 4.11 -5.04 -1.10
N GLN A 80 4.77 -6.12 -0.69
CA GLN A 80 5.57 -6.97 -1.57
C GLN A 80 4.73 -7.99 -2.36
N ASN A 81 3.62 -8.46 -1.79
CA ASN A 81 2.82 -9.57 -2.32
C ASN A 81 1.40 -9.11 -2.73
N ILE A 82 1.29 -7.96 -3.40
CA ILE A 82 -0.01 -7.40 -3.84
C ILE A 82 -0.76 -8.39 -4.73
N ARG A 83 -0.03 -9.11 -5.59
CA ARG A 83 -0.60 -10.10 -6.51
C ARG A 83 -1.31 -11.24 -5.78
N ASP A 84 -0.88 -11.57 -4.57
CA ASP A 84 -1.45 -12.67 -3.79
C ASP A 84 -2.54 -12.17 -2.82
N ASN A 85 -2.86 -10.88 -2.86
CA ASN A 85 -3.89 -10.27 -2.02
C ASN A 85 -5.21 -10.05 -2.77
N ASP A 86 -6.13 -11.01 -2.64
CA ASP A 86 -7.46 -10.98 -3.27
C ASP A 86 -8.26 -9.71 -2.97
N TYR A 87 -8.14 -9.16 -1.76
CA TYR A 87 -8.88 -7.95 -1.38
C TYR A 87 -8.41 -6.73 -2.17
N ILE A 88 -7.09 -6.53 -2.24
CA ILE A 88 -6.49 -5.43 -3.00
C ILE A 88 -6.79 -5.60 -4.49
N LEU A 89 -6.62 -6.80 -5.04
CA LEU A 89 -6.90 -7.03 -6.46
C LEU A 89 -8.36 -6.77 -6.82
N ARG A 90 -9.31 -7.16 -5.96
CA ARG A 90 -10.72 -6.81 -6.17
C ARG A 90 -10.96 -5.30 -6.14
N ALA A 91 -10.34 -4.58 -5.21
CA ALA A 91 -10.46 -3.13 -5.15
C ALA A 91 -9.89 -2.46 -6.41
N VAL A 92 -8.76 -2.96 -6.90
CA VAL A 92 -8.17 -2.54 -8.18
C VAL A 92 -9.11 -2.84 -9.33
N ASP A 93 -9.64 -4.06 -9.44
CA ASP A 93 -10.60 -4.45 -10.48
C ASP A 93 -11.84 -3.55 -10.48
N THR A 94 -12.40 -3.25 -9.31
CA THR A 94 -13.54 -2.34 -9.17
C THR A 94 -13.19 -0.95 -9.68
N ALA A 95 -12.05 -0.38 -9.28
CA ALA A 95 -11.60 0.92 -9.76
C ALA A 95 -11.43 0.95 -11.29
N LEU A 96 -10.87 -0.12 -11.86
CA LEU A 96 -10.64 -0.25 -13.30
C LEU A 96 -11.91 -0.51 -14.11
N SER A 97 -12.91 -1.16 -13.53
CA SER A 97 -14.21 -1.40 -14.18
C SER A 97 -15.04 -0.12 -14.34
N GLY A 98 -14.61 0.99 -13.75
CA GLY A 98 -15.28 2.28 -13.87
C GLY A 98 -16.56 2.38 -13.05
N ASP A 99 -16.67 1.63 -11.93
CA ASP A 99 -17.71 1.84 -10.93
C ASP A 99 -17.38 3.14 -10.17
N ILE A 100 -17.70 4.25 -10.85
CA ILE A 100 -17.85 5.57 -10.27
C ILE A 100 -19.24 5.54 -9.61
N GLU A 101 -19.29 5.30 -8.30
CA GLU A 101 -20.47 5.75 -7.52
C GLU A 101 -20.59 7.27 -7.56
#